data_AF-A0A183DJ78-F1
#
_entry.id   AF-A0A183DJ78-F1
#
_cell.length_a   1.000
_cell.length_b   1.000
_cell.length_c   1.000
_cell.angle_alpha   90.00
_cell.angle_beta   90.00
_cell.angle_gamma   90.00
#
_symmetry.space_group_name_H-M   'P 1'
#
loop_
_entity.id
_entity.type
_entity.pdbx_description
1 polymer ?
#
loop_
_entity_poly.entity_id
_entity_poly.type
_entity_poly.pdbx_seq_one_letter_code
_entity_poly.pdbx_strand_id
1 'polypeptide(L)'
;MCHSEVVKGSRARVVLLFGEQRNEGNLQTAENIAKAWKALYNPLVACGERSYALIGPLAELDLALIKYVSGVVEKSGFRPVVVPDIIHQNIPEACGLQQRSDKNILYRLNEH
;
A
#
# COMPACT_ATOMS: atom_id res chain seq x y z
N MET A 1 -11.99 12.52 -20.84
CA MET A 1 -11.34 13.82 -21.11
C MET A 1 -10.43 14.15 -19.93
N CYS A 2 -9.16 14.47 -20.15
CA CYS A 2 -8.26 14.88 -19.07
C CYS A 2 -8.44 16.37 -18.78
N HIS A 3 -8.29 16.78 -17.51
CA HIS A 3 -8.31 18.19 -17.12
C HIS A 3 -7.18 18.96 -17.82
N SER A 4 -7.43 20.22 -18.20
CA SER A 4 -6.52 21.05 -19.00
C SER A 4 -5.14 21.26 -18.37
N GLU A 5 -5.08 21.25 -17.04
CA GLU A 5 -3.85 21.44 -16.26
C GLU A 5 -2.99 20.17 -16.13
N VAL A 6 -3.48 19.01 -16.61
CA VAL A 6 -2.73 17.76 -16.54
C VAL A 6 -1.57 17.80 -17.54
N VAL A 7 -0.37 17.55 -17.05
CA VAL A 7 0.84 17.48 -17.90
C VAL A 7 0.67 16.33 -18.90
N LYS A 8 0.94 16.63 -20.17
CA LYS A 8 0.85 15.65 -21.26
C LYS A 8 2.09 14.75 -21.26
N GLY A 9 1.88 13.46 -21.52
CA GLY A 9 2.94 12.46 -21.65
C GLY A 9 3.14 11.63 -20.37
N SER A 10 4.23 10.86 -20.31
CA SER A 10 4.54 9.90 -19.25
C SER A 10 5.32 10.48 -18.07
N ARG A 11 5.31 11.80 -17.88
CA ARG A 11 6.12 12.49 -16.87
C ARG A 11 5.25 13.11 -15.79
N ALA A 12 5.51 12.72 -14.53
CA ALA A 12 4.95 13.40 -13.38
C ALA A 12 5.61 14.79 -13.21
N ARG A 13 4.85 15.76 -12.69
CA ARG A 13 5.34 17.10 -12.35
C ARG A 13 5.49 17.22 -10.84
N VAL A 14 6.64 17.67 -10.36
CA VAL A 14 6.83 18.03 -8.94
C VAL A 14 5.95 19.25 -8.65
N VAL A 15 5.03 19.11 -7.70
CA VAL A 15 4.14 20.20 -7.26
C VAL A 15 4.69 20.86 -6.00
N LEU A 16 5.19 20.05 -5.07
CA LEU A 16 5.71 20.50 -3.78
C LEU A 16 6.76 19.50 -3.27
N LEU A 17 7.75 19.99 -2.52
CA LEU A 17 8.72 19.19 -1.78
C LEU A 17 8.61 19.54 -0.29
N PHE A 18 8.78 18.55 0.58
CA PHE A 18 8.73 18.74 2.04
C PHE A 18 9.91 18.03 2.71
N GLY A 19 10.61 18.74 3.58
CA GLY A 19 11.81 18.25 4.27
C GLY A 19 13.05 18.18 3.37
N GLU A 20 14.15 17.69 3.95
CA GLU A 20 15.43 17.48 3.27
C GLU A 20 15.80 16.00 3.29
N GLN A 21 16.53 15.54 2.26
CA GLN A 21 17.03 14.17 2.22
C GLN A 21 18.09 13.95 3.29
N ARG A 22 17.93 12.90 4.09
CA ARG A 22 18.92 12.47 5.07
C ARG A 22 20.18 11.97 4.36
N ASN A 23 21.32 12.61 4.60
CA ASN A 23 22.62 12.26 4.02
C ASN A 23 23.50 11.56 5.07
N GLU A 24 23.35 10.24 5.21
CA GLU A 24 24.19 9.41 6.09
C GLU A 24 24.92 8.33 5.28
N GLY A 25 26.14 7.99 5.70
CA GLY A 25 27.03 7.11 4.93
C GLY A 25 26.68 5.61 4.98
N ASN A 26 25.84 5.16 5.92
CA ASN A 26 25.52 3.74 6.11
C ASN A 26 23.99 3.51 6.15
N LEU A 27 23.30 3.96 5.11
CA LEU A 27 21.87 3.69 4.96
C LEU A 27 21.66 2.23 4.54
N GLN A 28 20.74 1.56 5.20
CA GLN A 28 20.32 0.19 4.91
C GLN A 28 18.89 0.20 4.36
N THR A 29 18.53 -0.85 3.62
CA THR A 29 17.13 -1.04 3.20
C THR A 29 16.27 -1.35 4.42
N ALA A 30 14.98 -0.98 4.36
CA ALA A 30 14.03 -1.33 5.41
C ALA A 30 13.97 -2.85 5.65
N GLU A 31 14.11 -3.64 4.59
CA GLU A 31 14.14 -5.10 4.67
C GLU A 31 15.35 -5.62 5.46
N ASN A 32 16.56 -5.08 5.22
CA ASN A 32 17.76 -5.47 5.95
C ASN A 32 17.63 -5.14 7.44
N ILE A 33 17.13 -3.94 7.75
CA ILE A 33 16.90 -3.50 9.13
C ILE A 33 15.88 -4.42 9.82
N ALA A 34 14.75 -4.68 9.16
CA ALA A 34 13.67 -5.51 9.69
C ALA A 34 14.10 -6.97 9.92
N LYS A 35 14.90 -7.53 9.00
CA LYS A 35 15.52 -8.86 9.14
C LYS A 35 16.50 -8.90 10.30
N ALA A 36 17.35 -7.88 10.45
CA ALA A 36 18.29 -7.79 11.57
C ALA A 36 17.58 -7.75 12.94
N TRP A 37 16.39 -7.12 13.00
CA TRP A 37 15.55 -7.10 14.19
C TRP A 37 14.73 -8.39 14.39
N LYS A 38 14.82 -9.35 13.47
CA LYS A 38 13.98 -10.57 13.46
C LYS A 38 12.48 -10.24 13.50
N ALA A 39 12.10 -9.08 12.95
CA ALA A 39 10.75 -8.54 12.96
C ALA A 39 10.03 -8.69 11.61
N LEU A 40 10.72 -9.25 10.60
CA LEU A 40 10.19 -9.57 9.28
C LEU A 40 10.44 -11.04 8.96
N TYR A 41 9.38 -11.75 8.59
CA TYR A 41 9.41 -13.14 8.17
C TYR A 41 8.73 -13.30 6.81
N ASN A 42 9.26 -14.18 5.96
CA ASN A 42 8.70 -14.49 4.64
C ASN A 42 8.23 -15.95 4.60
N PRO A 43 6.93 -16.23 4.80
CA PRO A 43 6.36 -17.59 4.83
C PRO A 43 6.21 -18.20 3.42
N LEU A 44 7.30 -18.32 2.66
CA LEU A 44 7.26 -18.71 1.24
C LEU A 44 6.52 -20.02 0.98
N VAL A 45 6.74 -21.05 1.82
CA VAL A 45 6.13 -22.38 1.64
C VAL A 45 4.63 -22.35 1.89
N ALA A 46 4.16 -21.55 2.85
CA ALA A 46 2.75 -21.52 3.24
C ALA A 46 1.94 -20.49 2.44
N CYS A 47 2.56 -19.37 2.05
CA CYS A 47 1.85 -18.20 1.53
C CYS A 47 2.38 -17.73 0.16
N GLY A 48 3.38 -18.38 -0.41
CA GLY A 48 3.95 -18.05 -1.71
C GLY A 48 4.86 -16.81 -1.71
N GLU A 49 5.34 -16.45 -2.90
CA GLU A 49 6.25 -15.32 -3.08
C GLU A 49 5.59 -13.98 -2.70
N ARG A 50 6.42 -13.02 -2.26
CA ARG A 50 6.02 -11.67 -1.81
C ARG A 50 5.11 -11.64 -0.56
N SER A 51 4.82 -12.78 0.04
CA SER A 51 4.21 -12.85 1.35
C SER A 51 5.19 -12.41 2.44
N TYR A 52 4.68 -11.75 3.47
CA TYR A 52 5.44 -11.34 4.64
C TYR A 52 4.59 -11.33 5.90
N ALA A 53 5.25 -11.48 7.04
CA ALA A 53 4.69 -11.28 8.36
C ALA A 53 5.57 -10.30 9.14
N LEU A 54 4.95 -9.26 9.68
CA LEU A 54 5.58 -8.35 10.63
C LEU A 54 5.35 -8.88 12.04
N ILE A 55 6.39 -8.87 12.87
CA ILE A 55 6.38 -9.46 14.20
C ILE A 55 6.95 -8.46 15.21
N GLY A 56 6.42 -8.48 16.43
CA GLY A 56 6.92 -7.68 17.55
C GLY A 56 6.90 -6.18 17.22
N PRO A 57 8.04 -5.47 17.33
CA PRO A 57 8.08 -4.02 17.15
C PRO A 57 7.50 -3.51 15.82
N LEU A 58 7.65 -4.27 14.72
CA LEU A 58 7.09 -3.85 13.43
C LEU A 58 5.58 -4.07 13.32
N ALA A 59 5.03 -5.08 14.00
CA ALA A 59 3.58 -5.26 14.08
C ALA A 59 2.93 -4.16 14.94
N GLU A 60 3.59 -3.76 16.03
CA GLU A 60 3.15 -2.64 16.87
C GLU A 60 3.22 -1.31 16.12
N LEU A 61 4.29 -1.08 15.36
CA LEU A 61 4.44 0.10 14.51
C LEU A 61 3.35 0.18 13.44
N ASP A 62 3.05 -0.93 12.76
CA ASP A 62 1.98 -1.00 11.75
C ASP A 62 0.62 -0.59 12.35
N LEU A 63 0.26 -1.16 13.50
CA LEU A 63 -0.96 -0.80 14.22
C LEU A 63 -0.97 0.67 14.67
N ALA A 64 0.17 1.18 15.14
CA ALA A 64 0.31 2.57 15.57
C ALA A 64 0.12 3.56 14.41
N LEU A 65 0.65 3.24 13.23
CA LEU A 65 0.46 4.04 12.01
C LEU A 65 -1.00 4.09 11.58
N ILE A 66 -1.69 2.94 11.57
CA ILE A 66 -3.13 2.87 11.26
C ILE A 66 -3.92 3.75 12.24
N LYS A 67 -3.70 3.59 13.55
CA LYS A 67 -4.39 4.40 14.58
C LYS A 67 -4.13 5.90 14.44
N TYR A 68 -2.88 6.27 14.16
CA TYR A 68 -2.49 7.66 13.97
C TYR A 68 -3.23 8.28 12.78
N VAL A 69 -3.19 7.62 11.62
CA VAL A 69 -3.83 8.14 10.40
C VAL A 69 -5.34 8.22 10.59
N SER A 70 -5.99 7.18 11.13
CA SER A 70 -7.43 7.21 11.44
C SER A 70 -7.78 8.40 12.34
N GLY A 71 -7.02 8.63 13.41
CA GLY A 71 -7.24 9.78 14.30
C GLY A 71 -7.06 11.13 13.62
N VAL A 72 -6.12 11.26 12.68
CA VAL A 72 -5.92 12.50 11.91
C VAL A 72 -7.09 12.78 10.97
N VAL A 73 -7.55 11.78 10.22
CA VAL A 73 -8.65 11.96 9.26
C VAL A 73 -10.01 12.12 9.95
N GLU A 74 -10.27 11.41 11.05
CA GLU A 74 -11.49 11.56 11.84
C GLU A 74 -11.62 12.98 12.42
N LYS A 75 -10.52 13.54 12.95
CA LYS A 75 -10.48 14.95 13.39
C LYS A 75 -10.72 15.95 12.26
N SER A 76 -10.46 15.55 11.02
CA SER A 76 -10.72 16.33 9.82
C SER A 76 -12.17 16.18 9.31
N GLY A 77 -13.03 15.45 10.05
CA GLY A 77 -14.45 15.28 9.76
C GLY A 77 -14.78 14.05 8.90
N PHE A 78 -13.79 13.21 8.58
CA PHE A 78 -14.06 11.94 7.90
C PHE A 78 -14.75 10.97 8.87
N ARG A 79 -15.65 10.14 8.33
CA ARG A 79 -16.33 9.10 9.10
C ARG A 79 -15.71 7.74 8.78
N PRO A 80 -15.38 6.93 9.80
CA PRO A 80 -14.89 5.57 9.55
C PRO A 80 -16.02 4.73 8.94
N VAL A 81 -15.67 3.95 7.91
CA VAL A 81 -16.58 3.01 7.26
C VAL A 81 -15.86 1.66 7.15
N VAL A 82 -16.57 0.58 7.47
CA VAL A 82 -16.10 -0.79 7.27
C VAL A 82 -16.77 -1.33 6.01
N VAL A 83 -15.98 -1.92 5.12
CA VAL A 83 -16.43 -2.41 3.80
C VAL A 83 -16.11 -3.91 3.67
N PRO A 84 -16.86 -4.65 2.84
CA PRO A 84 -16.52 -6.03 2.52
C PRO A 84 -15.25 -6.10 1.64
N ASP A 85 -14.36 -7.04 1.96
CA ASP A 85 -13.15 -7.31 1.15
C ASP A 85 -13.45 -8.14 -0.11
N ILE A 86 -14.48 -8.98 -0.06
CA ILE A 86 -14.98 -9.77 -1.20
C ILE A 86 -16.18 -9.04 -1.78
N ILE A 87 -16.08 -8.64 -3.04
CA ILE A 87 -17.09 -7.85 -3.75
C ILE A 87 -17.41 -8.46 -5.11
N HIS A 88 -18.60 -8.15 -5.63
CA HIS A 88 -19.00 -8.56 -6.97
C HIS A 88 -18.14 -7.87 -8.04
N GLN A 89 -17.85 -8.57 -9.14
CA GLN A 89 -16.91 -8.12 -10.18
C GLN A 89 -17.32 -6.80 -10.85
N ASN A 90 -18.61 -6.48 -10.90
CA ASN A 90 -19.08 -5.20 -11.46
C ASN A 90 -18.61 -3.97 -10.68
N ILE A 91 -18.27 -4.09 -9.39
CA ILE A 91 -17.84 -2.96 -8.55
C ILE A 91 -16.46 -2.43 -8.99
N PRO A 92 -15.38 -3.24 -9.04
CA PRO A 92 -14.09 -2.76 -9.53
C PRO A 92 -14.16 -2.27 -10.99
N GLU A 93 -14.96 -2.92 -11.84
CA GLU A 93 -15.16 -2.50 -13.23
C GLU A 93 -15.80 -1.11 -13.33
N ALA A 94 -16.83 -0.85 -12.52
CA ALA A 94 -17.47 0.47 -12.44
C ALA A 94 -16.52 1.55 -11.89
N CYS A 95 -15.57 1.18 -11.03
CA CYS A 95 -14.48 2.07 -10.57
C CYS A 95 -13.38 2.29 -11.64
N GLY A 96 -13.49 1.68 -12.81
CA GLY A 96 -12.53 1.80 -13.90
C GLY A 96 -11.30 0.91 -13.74
N LEU A 97 -11.33 -0.06 -12.81
CA LEU A 97 -10.26 -1.05 -12.68
C LEU A 97 -10.35 -2.04 -13.84
N GLN A 98 -9.47 -1.85 -14.81
CA GLN A 98 -9.42 -2.65 -16.03
C GLN A 98 -8.10 -3.44 -16.09
N GLN A 99 -8.22 -4.74 -16.36
CA GLN A 99 -7.07 -5.60 -16.62
C GLN A 99 -6.49 -5.27 -18.01
N ARG A 100 -5.33 -4.60 -18.05
CA ARG A 100 -4.69 -4.13 -19.30
C ARG A 100 -3.45 -4.93 -19.69
N SER A 101 -3.11 -5.97 -18.93
CA SER A 101 -1.97 -6.85 -19.18
C SER A 101 -2.36 -8.30 -18.92
N ASP A 102 -1.48 -9.24 -19.21
CA ASP A 102 -1.71 -10.65 -18.91
C ASP A 102 -1.56 -10.97 -17.41
N LYS A 103 -1.00 -10.06 -16.61
CA LYS A 103 -0.77 -10.27 -15.16
C LYS A 103 -1.96 -9.76 -14.35
N ASN A 104 -2.81 -10.66 -13.86
CA ASN A 104 -3.99 -10.31 -13.07
C ASN A 104 -3.63 -9.43 -11.86
N ILE A 105 -4.31 -8.28 -11.76
CA ILE A 105 -4.21 -7.37 -10.61
C ILE A 105 -5.32 -7.60 -9.57
N LEU A 106 -6.29 -8.47 -9.88
CA LEU A 106 -7.41 -8.85 -9.01
C LEU A 106 -7.32 -10.34 -8.68
N TYR A 107 -7.38 -10.66 -7.39
CA TYR A 107 -7.64 -12.03 -6.94
C TYR A 107 -9.12 -12.37 -7.14
N ARG A 108 -9.40 -13.55 -7.66
CA ARG A 108 -10.76 -14.05 -7.90
C ARG A 108 -10.95 -15.35 -7.11
N LEU A 109 -12.12 -15.50 -6.52
CA LEU A 109 -12.53 -16.79 -5.99
C LEU A 109 -12.87 -17.69 -7.17
N ASN A 110 -12.45 -18.95 -7.10
CA ASN A 110 -12.86 -19.92 -8.11
C ASN A 110 -14.32 -20.29 -7.86
N GLU A 111 -15.12 -20.27 -8.93
CA GLU A 111 -16.41 -20.94 -8.95
C GLU A 111 -16.12 -22.45 -9.04
N HIS A 112 -16.70 -23.23 -8.13
CA HIS A 112 -16.74 -24.69 -8.27
C HIS A 112 -17.88 -25.09 -9.19
#